data_AF-A0A139BP80-F1
#
_entry.id   AF-A0A139BP80-F1
#
_cell.length_a   1.000
_cell.length_b   1.000
_cell.length_c   1.000
_cell.angle_alpha   90.00
_cell.angle_beta   90.00
_cell.angle_gamma   90.00
#
_symmetry.space_group_name_H-M   'P 1'
#
loop_
_entity.id
_entity.type
_entity.pdbx_description
1 polymer ?
#
loop_
_entity_poly.entity_id
_entity_poly.type
_entity_poly.pdbx_seq_one_letter_code
_entity_poly.pdbx_strand_id
1 'polypeptide(L)'
;MGYKPDLAKNFRLGQCFLEDSDQFSAVCLEQKRPLIFLWGDSHAAALYAGLKTMQKDYLFGIAQFTASGCKPLIGQYDADEKFCKKINDEDLALIEKTRPEIVLLHANWTNAGDLASLETTINLLKKAGIANIVLLGPDPAWGEELPRIIFSYYRKEHKRPPLRMPMKDADKTVRLDRAMRNLATTHHIQYISSLAILCNPDGCLTRTAEDSMDIMTMDSGHLTPAGAGYEARFILMDLIKSDQPANDSSHRAIIKQ
;
A
#
# COMPACT_ATOMS: atom_id res chain seq x y z
N MET A 1 17.07 19.88 -6.00
CA MET A 1 17.01 18.87 -4.92
C MET A 1 15.54 18.66 -4.60
N GLY A 2 15.01 17.46 -4.88
CA GLY A 2 13.61 17.12 -4.62
C GLY A 2 13.35 16.89 -3.12
N TYR A 3 12.08 16.95 -2.73
CA TYR A 3 11.62 16.56 -1.40
C TYR A 3 12.04 15.09 -1.14
N LYS A 4 12.90 14.87 -0.15
CA LYS A 4 13.21 13.54 0.37
C LYS A 4 12.48 13.39 1.71
N PRO A 5 11.49 12.51 1.83
CA PRO A 5 10.84 12.30 3.11
C PRO A 5 11.83 11.72 4.11
N ASP A 6 11.59 12.03 5.39
CA ASP A 6 12.26 11.37 6.50
C ASP A 6 11.80 9.90 6.55
N LEU A 7 12.56 9.00 5.96
CA LEU A 7 12.22 7.58 5.89
C LEU A 7 12.21 6.92 7.27
N ALA A 8 13.10 7.36 8.17
CA ALA A 8 13.12 6.88 9.56
C ALA A 8 11.79 7.17 10.27
N LYS A 9 11.18 8.32 9.99
CA LYS A 9 9.86 8.67 10.54
C LYS A 9 8.69 8.08 9.75
N ASN A 10 8.68 8.26 8.43
CA ASN A 10 7.49 8.04 7.60
C ASN A 10 7.34 6.58 7.17
N PHE A 11 8.45 5.85 7.03
CA PHE A 11 8.46 4.43 6.70
C PHE A 11 8.80 3.60 7.94
N ARG A 12 9.30 4.23 9.01
CA ARG A 12 9.81 3.57 10.21
C ARG A 12 11.00 2.66 9.90
N LEU A 13 11.88 3.17 9.04
CA LEU A 13 13.12 2.51 8.63
C LEU A 13 13.97 2.10 9.85
N GLY A 14 14.46 0.86 9.84
CA GLY A 14 15.26 0.28 10.92
C GLY A 14 14.46 -0.19 12.14
N GLN A 15 13.12 -0.11 12.08
CA GLN A 15 12.24 -0.64 13.11
C GLN A 15 11.14 -1.53 12.52
N CYS A 16 10.35 -0.98 11.60
CA CYS A 16 9.16 -1.62 11.02
C CYS A 16 9.19 -1.71 9.50
N PHE A 17 10.10 -0.94 8.88
CA PHE A 17 10.57 -1.15 7.52
C PHE A 17 12.03 -1.57 7.57
N LEU A 18 12.34 -2.77 7.09
CA LEU A 18 13.68 -3.34 7.14
C LEU A 18 14.36 -3.29 5.77
N GLU A 19 15.63 -2.91 5.72
CA GLU A 19 16.46 -3.00 4.51
C GLU A 19 17.52 -4.09 4.67
N ASP A 20 18.32 -4.00 5.73
CA ASP A 20 19.42 -4.94 6.01
C ASP A 20 19.29 -5.64 7.38
N SER A 21 18.26 -5.29 8.15
CA SER A 21 17.98 -5.92 9.45
C SER A 21 16.95 -7.02 9.29
N ASP A 22 17.03 -8.04 10.14
CA ASP A 22 16.11 -9.17 10.18
C ASP A 22 15.23 -9.18 11.45
N GLN A 23 15.13 -8.05 12.16
CA GLN A 23 14.38 -7.96 13.40
C GLN A 23 13.49 -6.73 13.44
N PHE A 24 12.18 -6.98 13.54
CA PHE A 24 11.19 -5.96 13.80
C PHE A 24 11.19 -5.54 15.27
N SER A 25 10.98 -4.24 15.52
CA SER A 25 10.80 -3.73 16.88
C SER A 25 9.40 -4.05 17.43
N ALA A 26 9.27 -4.20 18.75
CA ALA A 26 7.97 -4.43 19.40
C ALA A 26 6.95 -3.30 19.12
N VAL A 27 7.43 -2.08 18.83
CA VAL A 27 6.57 -0.94 18.50
C VAL A 27 5.85 -1.10 17.15
N CYS A 28 6.24 -2.07 16.33
CA CYS A 28 5.63 -2.31 15.02
C CYS A 28 4.22 -2.89 15.12
N LEU A 29 3.86 -3.47 16.27
CA LEU A 29 2.54 -4.02 16.58
C LEU A 29 1.83 -3.14 17.61
N GLU A 30 0.95 -2.26 17.14
CA GLU A 30 0.07 -1.49 18.02
C GLU A 30 -0.96 -2.39 18.72
N GLN A 31 -1.34 -2.06 19.95
CA GLN A 31 -2.29 -2.85 20.76
C GLN A 31 -3.76 -2.49 20.51
N LYS A 32 -4.02 -1.52 19.63
CA LYS A 32 -5.36 -0.99 19.37
C LYS A 32 -6.09 -1.85 18.34
N ARG A 33 -7.40 -2.06 18.53
CA ARG A 33 -8.27 -2.80 17.61
C ARG A 33 -9.40 -1.92 17.03
N PRO A 34 -9.94 -2.24 15.83
CA PRO A 34 -9.49 -3.29 14.91
C PRO A 34 -8.05 -3.05 14.43
N LEU A 35 -7.30 -4.11 14.16
CA LEU A 35 -5.89 -4.09 13.78
C LEU A 35 -5.75 -4.32 12.28
N ILE A 36 -5.11 -3.38 11.59
CA ILE A 36 -4.69 -3.52 10.19
C ILE A 36 -3.24 -4.01 10.19
N PHE A 37 -3.02 -5.21 9.67
CA PHE A 37 -1.70 -5.76 9.41
C PHE A 37 -1.26 -5.39 8.00
N LEU A 38 -0.40 -4.37 7.89
CA LEU A 38 0.19 -3.88 6.65
C LEU A 38 1.44 -4.71 6.34
N TRP A 39 1.34 -5.52 5.28
CA TRP A 39 2.38 -6.47 4.87
C TRP A 39 2.84 -6.22 3.43
N GLY A 40 4.16 -6.06 3.26
CA GLY A 40 4.82 -6.07 1.97
C GLY A 40 6.11 -5.26 1.90
N ASP A 41 6.38 -4.62 0.76
CA ASP A 41 7.68 -4.00 0.51
C ASP A 41 7.75 -2.50 0.87
N SER A 42 8.67 -1.76 0.26
CA SER A 42 8.84 -0.32 0.45
C SER A 42 7.61 0.49 0.04
N HIS A 43 6.75 -0.01 -0.85
CA HIS A 43 5.48 0.65 -1.19
C HIS A 43 4.46 0.49 -0.05
N ALA A 44 4.35 -0.70 0.56
CA ALA A 44 3.58 -0.87 1.78
C ALA A 44 4.10 0.03 2.91
N ALA A 45 5.43 0.11 3.07
CA ALA A 45 6.04 1.01 4.06
C ALA A 45 5.69 2.49 3.79
N ALA A 46 5.64 2.92 2.52
CA ALA A 46 5.23 4.27 2.15
C ALA A 46 3.78 4.58 2.57
N LEU A 47 2.88 3.60 2.45
CA LEU A 47 1.47 3.74 2.81
C LEU A 47 1.26 3.93 4.33
N TYR A 48 2.18 3.48 5.18
CA TYR A 48 2.09 3.60 6.65
C TYR A 48 1.79 5.04 7.10
N ALA A 49 2.48 6.04 6.54
CA ALA A 49 2.29 7.45 6.92
C ALA A 49 0.85 7.92 6.66
N GLY A 50 0.22 7.42 5.59
CA GLY A 50 -1.18 7.66 5.27
C GLY A 50 -2.11 7.04 6.29
N LEU A 51 -1.96 5.74 6.56
CA LEU A 51 -2.75 5.03 7.58
C LEU A 51 -2.59 5.68 8.97
N LYS A 52 -1.37 6.05 9.35
CA LYS A 52 -1.10 6.70 10.63
C LYS A 52 -1.81 8.04 10.75
N THR A 53 -1.88 8.81 9.65
CA THR A 53 -2.63 10.06 9.60
C THR A 53 -4.12 9.83 9.81
N MET A 54 -4.67 8.78 9.21
CA MET A 54 -6.09 8.43 9.34
C MET A 54 -6.50 8.01 10.76
N GLN A 55 -5.57 7.56 11.62
CA GLN A 55 -5.89 7.26 13.03
C GLN A 55 -6.35 8.47 13.86
N LYS A 56 -6.22 9.70 13.33
CA LYS A 56 -6.80 10.91 13.92
C LYS A 56 -8.32 10.84 13.92
N ASP A 57 -8.87 10.44 12.78
CA ASP A 57 -10.30 10.50 12.47
C ASP A 57 -10.98 9.13 12.66
N TYR A 58 -10.21 8.05 12.56
CA TYR A 58 -10.72 6.68 12.58
C TYR A 58 -10.12 5.81 13.70
N LEU A 59 -10.91 4.86 14.20
CA LEU A 59 -10.50 3.94 15.26
C LEU A 59 -9.95 2.62 14.68
N PHE A 60 -8.62 2.49 14.64
CA PHE A 60 -7.91 1.23 14.37
C PHE A 60 -6.47 1.31 14.89
N GLY A 61 -5.80 0.16 15.04
CA GLY A 61 -4.36 0.02 15.25
C GLY A 61 -3.65 -0.43 13.99
N ILE A 62 -2.33 -0.22 13.92
CA ILE A 62 -1.49 -0.64 12.79
C ILE A 62 -0.43 -1.64 13.28
N ALA A 63 -0.36 -2.78 12.60
CA ALA A 63 0.78 -3.68 12.60
C ALA A 63 1.54 -3.48 11.28
N GLN A 64 2.74 -2.91 11.31
CA GLN A 64 3.55 -2.70 10.11
C GLN A 64 4.71 -3.69 10.08
N PHE A 65 4.69 -4.59 9.10
CA PHE A 65 5.71 -5.59 8.88
C PHE A 65 6.10 -5.54 7.41
N THR A 66 7.14 -4.77 7.13
CA THR A 66 7.55 -4.43 5.76
C THR A 66 9.04 -4.53 5.58
N ALA A 67 9.51 -4.98 4.42
CA ALA A 67 10.93 -5.07 4.12
C ALA A 67 11.26 -4.76 2.66
N SER A 68 12.39 -4.12 2.40
CA SER A 68 12.77 -3.62 1.10
C SER A 68 12.83 -4.72 0.05
N GLY A 69 12.09 -4.55 -1.04
CA GLY A 69 11.95 -5.55 -2.12
C GLY A 69 11.15 -6.81 -1.75
N CYS A 70 10.76 -6.99 -0.49
CA CYS A 70 10.05 -8.19 -0.02
C CYS A 70 8.54 -8.01 -0.16
N LYS A 71 8.03 -8.38 -1.34
CA LYS A 71 6.59 -8.50 -1.57
C LYS A 71 6.00 -9.58 -0.65
N PRO A 72 4.70 -9.50 -0.26
CA PRO A 72 4.06 -10.47 0.63
C PRO A 72 3.70 -11.76 -0.12
N LEU A 73 4.71 -12.45 -0.64
CA LEU A 73 4.61 -13.61 -1.50
C LEU A 73 5.20 -14.81 -0.78
N ILE A 74 4.38 -15.81 -0.44
CA ILE A 74 4.84 -17.09 0.11
C ILE A 74 4.88 -18.12 -1.00
N GLY A 75 5.93 -18.94 -1.05
CA GLY A 75 6.00 -20.05 -2.01
C GLY A 75 7.43 -20.35 -2.44
N GLN A 76 7.63 -20.40 -3.75
CA GLN A 76 8.94 -20.62 -4.33
C GLN A 76 9.75 -19.33 -4.28
N TYR A 77 10.91 -19.43 -3.64
CA TYR A 77 11.91 -18.38 -3.57
C TYR A 77 13.15 -18.86 -4.31
N ASP A 78 13.80 -17.96 -5.02
CA ASP A 78 15.13 -18.22 -5.53
C ASP A 78 16.14 -18.29 -4.37
N ALA A 79 17.28 -18.95 -4.60
CA ALA A 79 18.29 -19.16 -3.55
C ALA A 79 18.84 -17.85 -2.95
N ASP A 80 18.74 -16.75 -3.71
CA ASP A 80 19.20 -15.42 -3.33
C ASP A 80 18.13 -14.61 -2.56
N GLU A 81 16.89 -15.12 -2.46
CA GLU A 81 15.77 -14.45 -1.79
C GLU A 81 15.57 -14.91 -0.33
N LYS A 82 16.61 -15.47 0.30
CA LYS A 82 16.55 -15.98 1.69
C LYS A 82 16.06 -14.94 2.69
N PHE A 83 16.42 -13.67 2.47
CA PHE A 83 15.98 -12.57 3.31
C PHE A 83 14.46 -12.41 3.27
N CYS A 84 13.87 -12.24 2.08
CA CYS A 84 12.43 -12.09 1.94
C CYS A 84 11.67 -13.34 2.36
N LYS A 85 12.22 -14.54 2.10
CA LYS A 85 11.64 -15.77 2.62
C LYS A 85 11.51 -15.74 4.13
N LYS A 86 12.59 -15.43 4.83
CA LYS A 86 12.60 -15.37 6.30
C LYS A 86 11.57 -14.37 6.81
N ILE A 87 11.60 -13.14 6.30
CA ILE A 87 10.67 -12.08 6.72
C ILE A 87 9.21 -12.49 6.49
N ASN A 88 8.87 -12.98 5.31
CA ASN A 88 7.51 -13.37 5.00
C ASN A 88 7.02 -14.58 5.83
N ASP A 89 7.88 -15.56 6.12
CA ASP A 89 7.55 -16.67 7.01
C ASP A 89 7.25 -16.18 8.44
N GLU A 90 8.06 -15.24 8.95
CA GLU A 90 7.88 -14.62 10.27
C GLU A 90 6.60 -13.77 10.33
N ASP A 91 6.31 -13.00 9.27
CA ASP A 91 5.10 -12.18 9.17
C ASP A 91 3.84 -13.05 9.15
N LEU A 92 3.84 -14.14 8.39
CA LEU A 92 2.72 -15.10 8.38
C LEU A 92 2.49 -15.71 9.77
N ALA A 93 3.55 -16.15 10.45
CA ALA A 93 3.47 -16.68 11.81
C ALA A 93 2.93 -15.64 12.80
N LEU A 94 3.30 -14.37 12.63
CA LEU A 94 2.78 -13.28 13.46
C LEU A 94 1.31 -12.99 13.19
N ILE A 95 0.86 -13.05 11.92
CA ILE A 95 -0.56 -12.93 11.56
C ILE A 95 -1.37 -14.04 12.23
N GLU A 96 -0.91 -15.29 12.15
CA GLU A 96 -1.55 -16.45 12.81
C GLU A 96 -1.68 -16.25 14.32
N LYS A 97 -0.63 -15.71 14.96
CA LYS A 97 -0.59 -15.46 16.40
C LYS A 97 -1.47 -14.29 16.83
N THR A 98 -1.45 -13.17 16.09
CA THR A 98 -2.08 -11.91 16.50
C THR A 98 -3.54 -11.80 16.06
N ARG A 99 -3.92 -12.56 15.03
CA ARG A 99 -5.25 -12.58 14.41
C ARG A 99 -5.78 -11.16 14.19
N PRO A 100 -5.15 -10.39 13.28
CA PRO A 100 -5.62 -9.07 12.93
C PRO A 100 -6.99 -9.16 12.25
N GLU A 101 -7.81 -8.13 12.44
CA GLU A 101 -9.11 -8.03 11.78
C GLU A 101 -8.97 -7.82 10.27
N ILE A 102 -7.86 -7.20 9.82
CA ILE A 102 -7.57 -6.93 8.41
C ILE A 102 -6.10 -7.24 8.12
N VAL A 103 -5.83 -8.01 7.06
CA VAL A 103 -4.49 -8.13 6.47
C VAL A 103 -4.49 -7.37 5.14
N LEU A 104 -3.71 -6.29 5.06
CA LEU A 104 -3.56 -5.44 3.89
C LEU A 104 -2.25 -5.79 3.16
N LEU A 105 -2.38 -6.43 2.01
CA LEU A 105 -1.28 -6.82 1.14
C LEU A 105 -1.03 -5.71 0.12
N HIS A 106 0.18 -5.15 0.12
CA HIS A 106 0.59 -4.15 -0.85
C HIS A 106 2.08 -4.24 -1.15
N ALA A 107 2.48 -3.94 -2.37
CA ALA A 107 3.87 -3.95 -2.78
C ALA A 107 4.07 -3.20 -4.10
N ASN A 108 5.31 -3.13 -4.57
CA ASN A 108 5.66 -2.69 -5.91
C ASN A 108 5.27 -3.74 -6.98
N TRP A 109 3.96 -3.88 -7.23
CA TRP A 109 3.41 -4.84 -8.18
C TRP A 109 3.77 -4.44 -9.62
N THR A 110 4.70 -5.16 -10.23
CA THR A 110 5.22 -4.87 -11.58
C THR A 110 5.28 -6.08 -12.50
N ASN A 111 4.98 -7.27 -11.97
CA ASN A 111 5.14 -8.54 -12.67
C ASN A 111 3.93 -9.46 -12.44
N ALA A 112 3.37 -10.00 -13.52
CA ALA A 112 2.31 -11.02 -13.43
C ALA A 112 2.82 -12.38 -12.94
N GLY A 113 4.14 -12.61 -12.95
CA GLY A 113 4.75 -13.81 -12.36
C GLY A 113 4.52 -13.95 -10.85
N ASP A 114 4.21 -12.85 -10.16
CA ASP A 114 3.95 -12.83 -8.71
C ASP A 114 2.62 -13.51 -8.35
N LEU A 115 1.69 -13.65 -9.30
CA LEU A 115 0.29 -14.04 -9.03
C LEU A 115 0.16 -15.44 -8.40
N ALA A 116 1.00 -16.40 -8.77
CA ALA A 116 0.96 -17.76 -8.22
C ALA A 116 1.41 -17.81 -6.74
N SER A 117 2.47 -17.08 -6.40
CA SER A 117 2.92 -16.96 -5.00
C SER A 117 1.95 -16.10 -4.18
N LEU A 118 1.33 -15.08 -4.79
CA LEU A 118 0.29 -14.28 -4.15
C LEU A 118 -0.95 -15.11 -3.82
N GLU A 119 -1.39 -15.96 -4.76
CA GLU A 119 -2.45 -16.94 -4.53
C GLU A 119 -2.11 -17.87 -3.36
N THR A 120 -0.86 -18.32 -3.28
CA THR A 120 -0.38 -19.14 -2.15
C THR A 120 -0.49 -18.37 -0.83
N THR A 121 -0.03 -17.11 -0.76
CA THR A 121 -0.20 -16.25 0.42
C THR A 121 -1.66 -16.14 0.83
N ILE A 122 -2.56 -15.84 -0.12
CA ILE A 122 -4.00 -15.67 0.14
C ILE A 122 -4.60 -16.95 0.73
N ASN A 123 -4.27 -18.11 0.18
CA ASN A 123 -4.76 -19.39 0.67
C ASN A 123 -4.26 -19.70 2.08
N LEU A 124 -3.01 -19.37 2.40
CA LEU A 124 -2.45 -19.53 3.75
C LEU A 124 -3.14 -18.62 4.76
N LEU A 125 -3.38 -17.36 4.41
CA LEU A 125 -4.12 -16.40 5.25
C LEU A 125 -5.55 -16.88 5.53
N LYS A 126 -6.26 -17.40 4.52
CA LYS A 126 -7.59 -18.01 4.72
C LYS A 126 -7.54 -19.22 5.64
N LYS A 127 -6.54 -20.09 5.46
CA LYS A 127 -6.34 -21.27 6.31
C LYS A 127 -6.02 -20.89 7.76
N ALA A 128 -5.32 -19.77 7.97
CA ALA A 128 -5.10 -19.16 9.28
C ALA A 128 -6.37 -18.53 9.90
N GLY A 129 -7.48 -18.51 9.15
CA GLY A 129 -8.76 -17.98 9.61
C GLY A 129 -8.86 -16.45 9.57
N ILE A 130 -8.05 -15.78 8.74
CA ILE A 130 -8.17 -14.34 8.49
C ILE A 130 -9.41 -14.09 7.64
N ALA A 131 -10.36 -13.34 8.20
CA ALA A 131 -11.63 -13.05 7.54
C ALA A 131 -11.51 -11.98 6.46
N ASN A 132 -10.79 -10.89 6.74
CA ASN A 132 -10.67 -9.76 5.82
C ASN A 132 -9.24 -9.66 5.28
N ILE A 133 -9.04 -10.21 4.09
CA ILE A 133 -7.82 -10.06 3.32
C ILE A 133 -8.09 -8.98 2.26
N VAL A 134 -7.23 -7.97 2.23
CA VAL A 134 -7.35 -6.83 1.31
C VAL A 134 -6.11 -6.79 0.44
N LEU A 135 -6.31 -6.91 -0.87
CA LEU A 135 -5.25 -6.76 -1.85
C LEU A 135 -5.31 -5.35 -2.46
N LEU A 136 -4.30 -4.53 -2.16
CA LEU A 136 -4.12 -3.23 -2.80
C LEU A 136 -3.29 -3.41 -4.07
N GLY A 137 -3.89 -3.06 -5.21
CA GLY A 137 -3.33 -3.18 -6.55
C GLY A 137 -2.09 -2.32 -6.82
N PRO A 138 -1.55 -2.36 -8.05
CA PRO A 138 -0.36 -1.61 -8.43
C PRO A 138 -0.56 -0.10 -8.33
N ASP A 139 0.48 0.61 -7.90
CA ASP A 139 0.56 2.07 -7.99
C ASP A 139 0.94 2.53 -9.40
N PRO A 140 0.61 3.77 -9.80
CA PRO A 140 1.18 4.35 -11.00
C PRO A 140 2.68 4.63 -10.80
N ALA A 141 3.47 4.32 -11.81
CA ALA A 141 4.90 4.60 -11.83
C ALA A 141 5.24 5.65 -12.89
N TRP A 142 6.29 6.42 -12.65
CA TRP A 142 6.77 7.48 -13.53
C TRP A 142 8.03 7.05 -14.29
N GLY A 143 8.27 7.67 -15.45
CA GLY A 143 9.48 7.44 -16.26
C GLY A 143 10.78 7.89 -15.60
N GLU A 144 10.67 8.82 -14.66
CA GLU A 144 11.73 9.49 -13.90
C GLU A 144 11.13 9.84 -12.52
N GLU A 145 11.94 10.27 -11.55
CA GLU A 145 11.47 10.85 -10.28
C GLU A 145 10.42 11.96 -10.53
N LEU A 146 9.24 11.86 -9.91
CA LEU A 146 8.18 12.87 -10.07
C LEU A 146 8.63 14.31 -9.73
N PRO A 147 9.45 14.57 -8.68
CA PRO A 147 10.03 15.90 -8.47
C PRO A 147 10.81 16.44 -9.68
N ARG A 148 11.53 15.58 -10.41
CA ARG A 148 12.29 15.98 -11.61
C ARG A 148 11.38 16.23 -12.79
N ILE A 149 10.32 15.43 -12.95
CA ILE A 149 9.29 15.65 -13.98
C ILE A 149 8.65 17.03 -13.77
N ILE A 150 8.22 17.33 -12.54
CA ILE A 150 7.59 18.60 -12.19
C ILE A 150 8.55 19.78 -12.41
N PHE A 151 9.79 19.66 -11.94
CA PHE A 151 10.80 20.71 -12.12
C PHE A 151 11.11 20.97 -13.59
N SER A 152 11.30 19.92 -14.37
CA SER A 152 11.59 20.00 -15.81
C SER A 152 10.42 20.64 -16.58
N TYR A 153 9.18 20.28 -16.24
CA TYR A 153 7.99 20.89 -16.83
C TYR A 153 7.94 22.39 -16.53
N TYR A 154 8.13 22.79 -15.27
CA TYR A 154 8.12 24.20 -14.88
C TYR A 154 9.22 25.00 -15.58
N ARG A 155 10.43 24.46 -15.68
CA ARG A 155 11.57 25.09 -16.36
C ARG A 155 11.33 25.32 -17.85
N LYS A 156 10.59 24.42 -18.50
CA LYS A 156 10.29 24.49 -19.94
C LYS A 156 9.08 25.38 -20.23
N GLU A 157 8.02 25.22 -19.45
CA GLU A 157 6.70 25.77 -19.76
C GLU A 157 6.36 27.03 -18.96
N HIS A 158 7.19 27.41 -17.97
CA HIS A 158 6.98 28.52 -17.05
C HIS A 158 5.61 28.50 -16.34
N LYS A 159 5.04 27.31 -16.21
CA LYS A 159 3.76 27.05 -15.55
C LYS A 159 3.81 25.74 -14.79
N ARG A 160 2.90 25.58 -13.85
CA ARG A 160 2.75 24.32 -13.09
C ARG A 160 2.32 23.19 -14.03
N PRO A 161 2.83 21.96 -13.86
CA PRO A 161 2.35 20.82 -14.64
C PRO A 161 0.85 20.56 -14.39
N PRO A 162 0.14 19.94 -15.34
CA PRO A 162 -1.22 19.49 -15.12
C PRO A 162 -1.34 18.65 -13.85
N LEU A 163 -2.52 18.64 -13.23
CA LEU A 163 -2.77 17.79 -12.07
C LEU A 163 -2.57 16.30 -12.41
N ARG A 164 -2.85 15.91 -13.65
CA ARG A 164 -2.71 14.53 -14.13
C ARG A 164 -1.77 14.42 -15.31
N MET A 165 -0.90 13.43 -15.28
CA MET A 165 0.07 13.14 -16.35
C MET A 165 0.11 11.64 -16.65
N PRO A 166 0.49 11.24 -17.88
CA PRO A 166 0.62 9.82 -18.22
C PRO A 166 1.66 9.11 -17.34
N MET A 167 1.31 7.91 -16.85
CA MET A 167 2.25 7.02 -16.17
C MET A 167 3.12 6.25 -17.18
N LYS A 168 4.25 5.72 -16.71
CA LYS A 168 5.09 4.77 -17.44
C LYS A 168 4.37 3.42 -17.56
N ASP A 169 4.57 2.74 -18.69
CA ASP A 169 4.11 1.37 -18.95
C ASP A 169 2.60 1.17 -18.69
N ALA A 170 1.78 2.18 -19.02
CA ALA A 170 0.38 2.26 -18.61
C ALA A 170 -0.43 0.98 -18.95
N ASP A 171 -0.31 0.47 -20.17
CA ASP A 171 -1.01 -0.73 -20.60
C ASP A 171 -0.60 -1.98 -19.80
N LYS A 172 0.69 -2.11 -19.46
CA LYS A 172 1.20 -3.22 -18.66
C LYS A 172 0.61 -3.16 -17.25
N THR A 173 0.65 -1.98 -16.64
CA THR A 173 0.18 -1.75 -15.27
C THR A 173 -1.34 -1.93 -15.17
N VAL A 174 -2.11 -1.44 -16.14
CA VAL A 174 -3.58 -1.67 -16.21
C VAL A 174 -3.93 -3.15 -16.40
N ARG A 175 -3.16 -3.89 -17.21
CA ARG A 175 -3.35 -5.35 -17.34
C ARG A 175 -3.07 -6.07 -16.03
N LEU A 176 -2.03 -5.67 -15.30
CA LEU A 176 -1.69 -6.25 -14.00
C LEU A 176 -2.76 -5.95 -12.95
N ASP A 177 -3.26 -4.71 -12.86
CA ASP A 177 -4.37 -4.33 -11.99
C ASP A 177 -5.60 -5.22 -12.23
N ARG A 178 -5.96 -5.42 -13.51
CA ARG A 178 -7.06 -6.33 -13.88
C ARG A 178 -6.80 -7.77 -13.47
N ALA A 179 -5.59 -8.28 -13.69
CA ALA A 179 -5.24 -9.66 -13.33
C ALA A 179 -5.31 -9.88 -11.81
N MET A 180 -4.83 -8.93 -11.02
CA MET A 180 -4.90 -8.96 -9.56
C MET A 180 -6.34 -8.84 -9.05
N ARG A 181 -7.18 -7.99 -9.67
CA ARG A 181 -8.62 -7.93 -9.39
C ARG A 181 -9.31 -9.26 -9.64
N ASN A 182 -8.97 -9.92 -10.75
CA ASN A 182 -9.53 -11.23 -11.09
C ASN A 182 -9.10 -12.29 -10.08
N LEU A 183 -7.82 -12.31 -9.69
CA LEU A 183 -7.33 -13.21 -8.65
C LEU A 183 -8.10 -13.00 -7.34
N ALA A 184 -8.23 -11.75 -6.88
CA ALA A 184 -8.96 -11.41 -5.67
C ALA A 184 -10.44 -11.84 -5.73
N THR A 185 -11.09 -11.63 -6.88
CA THR A 185 -12.48 -12.06 -7.13
C THR A 185 -12.63 -13.58 -7.03
N THR A 186 -11.77 -14.33 -7.72
CA THR A 186 -11.75 -15.80 -7.67
C THR A 186 -11.55 -16.32 -6.25
N HIS A 187 -10.76 -15.59 -5.46
CA HIS A 187 -10.48 -15.93 -4.07
C HIS A 187 -11.45 -15.28 -3.08
N HIS A 188 -12.48 -14.56 -3.52
CA HIS A 188 -13.44 -13.91 -2.63
C HIS A 188 -12.77 -13.03 -1.55
N ILE A 189 -11.68 -12.35 -1.90
CA ILE A 189 -11.03 -11.35 -1.03
C ILE A 189 -11.30 -9.95 -1.56
N GLN A 190 -11.14 -8.93 -0.73
CA GLN A 190 -11.33 -7.54 -1.15
C GLN A 190 -10.18 -7.09 -2.05
N TYR A 191 -10.51 -6.41 -3.14
CA TYR A 191 -9.54 -5.77 -4.03
C TYR A 191 -9.77 -4.27 -4.05
N ILE A 192 -8.71 -3.50 -3.81
CA ILE A 192 -8.71 -2.05 -3.97
C ILE A 192 -7.71 -1.70 -5.06
N SER A 193 -8.14 -0.94 -6.06
CA SER A 193 -7.27 -0.52 -7.17
C SER A 193 -6.64 0.84 -6.85
N SER A 194 -5.36 0.82 -6.48
CA SER A 194 -4.57 2.05 -6.33
C SER A 194 -4.60 2.87 -7.63
N LEU A 195 -4.51 2.23 -8.80
CA LEU A 195 -4.69 2.92 -10.09
C LEU A 195 -6.02 3.65 -10.23
N ALA A 196 -7.13 3.05 -9.80
CA ALA A 196 -8.44 3.71 -9.89
C ALA A 196 -8.59 4.89 -8.91
N ILE A 197 -7.84 4.88 -7.81
CA ILE A 197 -7.77 5.99 -6.85
C ILE A 197 -6.90 7.13 -7.42
N LEU A 198 -5.76 6.77 -8.00
CA LEU A 198 -4.71 7.73 -8.36
C LEU A 198 -4.80 8.18 -9.82
N CYS A 199 -5.49 7.47 -10.69
CA CYS A 199 -5.54 7.71 -12.13
C CYS A 199 -6.97 7.80 -12.67
N ASN A 200 -7.13 8.49 -13.79
CA ASN A 200 -8.34 8.55 -14.60
C ASN A 200 -7.95 8.61 -16.11
N PRO A 201 -8.89 8.77 -17.05
CA PRO A 201 -8.55 8.89 -18.48
C PRO A 201 -7.57 10.01 -18.85
N ASP A 202 -7.44 11.07 -18.03
CA ASP A 202 -6.50 12.18 -18.24
C ASP A 202 -5.08 11.88 -17.70
N GLY A 203 -4.91 10.75 -17.00
CA GLY A 203 -3.65 10.30 -16.42
C GLY A 203 -3.69 10.19 -14.89
N CYS A 204 -2.51 10.10 -14.29
CA CYS A 204 -2.31 9.88 -12.87
C CYS A 204 -1.95 11.16 -12.13
N LEU A 205 -2.40 11.29 -10.89
CA LEU A 205 -2.19 12.48 -10.06
C LEU A 205 -0.69 12.75 -9.88
N THR A 206 -0.27 13.99 -10.17
CA THR A 206 1.07 14.49 -9.83
C THR A 206 1.10 15.13 -8.45
N ARG A 207 -0.07 15.54 -7.94
CA ARG A 207 -0.26 16.28 -6.68
C ARG A 207 -1.57 15.89 -6.00
N THR A 208 -1.71 16.18 -4.71
CA THR A 208 -2.90 15.81 -3.93
C THR A 208 -4.14 16.67 -4.22
N ALA A 209 -3.97 17.85 -4.82
CA ALA A 209 -5.03 18.72 -5.33
C ALA A 209 -4.47 19.70 -6.38
N GLU A 210 -5.35 20.41 -7.08
CA GLU A 210 -4.98 21.38 -8.13
C GLU A 210 -4.02 22.45 -7.61
N ASP A 211 -4.32 23.01 -6.43
CA ASP A 211 -3.57 24.06 -5.74
C ASP A 211 -2.48 23.52 -4.80
N SER A 212 -2.57 22.26 -4.35
CA SER A 212 -1.67 21.65 -3.35
C SER A 212 -0.20 21.53 -3.75
N MET A 213 0.71 22.11 -2.96
CA MET A 213 2.16 21.96 -3.16
C MET A 213 2.67 20.52 -2.92
N ASP A 214 1.86 19.65 -2.33
CA ASP A 214 2.22 18.27 -2.06
C ASP A 214 2.10 17.40 -3.31
N ILE A 215 3.21 16.73 -3.64
CA ILE A 215 3.31 15.81 -4.79
C ILE A 215 2.96 14.38 -4.37
N MET A 216 2.51 13.56 -5.32
CA MET A 216 2.08 12.19 -5.01
C MET A 216 3.24 11.27 -4.62
N THR A 217 4.34 11.25 -5.39
CA THR A 217 5.49 10.37 -5.15
C THR A 217 6.78 11.15 -4.94
N MET A 218 7.67 10.62 -4.10
CA MET A 218 9.00 11.20 -3.83
C MET A 218 10.02 10.87 -4.91
N ASP A 219 9.82 9.75 -5.62
CA ASP A 219 10.63 9.26 -6.72
C ASP A 219 9.74 8.77 -7.86
N SER A 220 10.14 7.72 -8.58
CA SER A 220 9.34 7.16 -9.66
C SER A 220 8.09 6.39 -9.21
N GLY A 221 7.90 6.09 -7.92
CA GLY A 221 6.73 5.33 -7.47
C GLY A 221 6.39 5.38 -5.97
N HIS A 222 7.34 5.66 -5.07
CA HIS A 222 7.05 5.67 -3.63
C HIS A 222 6.25 6.91 -3.24
N LEU A 223 5.09 6.71 -2.61
CA LEU A 223 4.22 7.80 -2.17
C LEU A 223 4.91 8.70 -1.15
N THR A 224 4.74 10.02 -1.28
CA THR A 224 5.04 10.95 -0.19
C THR A 224 4.06 10.74 0.96
N PRO A 225 4.34 11.22 2.19
CA PRO A 225 3.37 11.15 3.29
C PRO A 225 2.00 11.78 2.93
N ALA A 226 1.99 12.85 2.13
CA ALA A 226 0.77 13.49 1.65
C ALA A 226 0.05 12.63 0.59
N GLY A 227 0.80 12.03 -0.34
CA GLY A 227 0.27 11.09 -1.32
C GLY A 227 -0.33 9.84 -0.67
N ALA A 228 0.37 9.27 0.32
CA ALA A 228 -0.13 8.15 1.13
C ALA A 228 -1.38 8.55 1.92
N GLY A 229 -1.43 9.76 2.49
CA GLY A 229 -2.61 10.29 3.16
C GLY A 229 -3.82 10.47 2.22
N TYR A 230 -3.56 10.88 0.97
CA TYR A 230 -4.60 10.95 -0.06
C TYR A 230 -5.16 9.56 -0.36
N GLU A 231 -4.30 8.59 -0.66
CA GLU A 231 -4.73 7.23 -1.00
C GLU A 231 -5.42 6.51 0.17
N ALA A 232 -4.83 6.57 1.38
CA ALA A 232 -5.35 5.92 2.58
C ALA A 232 -6.77 6.35 2.93
N ARG A 233 -7.18 7.59 2.59
CA ARG A 233 -8.55 8.05 2.75
C ARG A 233 -9.53 7.20 1.93
N PHE A 234 -9.21 6.92 0.67
CA PHE A 234 -10.05 6.10 -0.20
C PHE A 234 -10.04 4.63 0.22
N ILE A 235 -8.87 4.11 0.61
CA ILE A 235 -8.75 2.75 1.15
C ILE A 235 -9.68 2.58 2.36
N LEU A 236 -9.60 3.46 3.36
CA LEU A 236 -10.45 3.35 4.54
C LEU A 236 -11.94 3.53 4.24
N MET A 237 -12.31 4.40 3.30
CA MET A 237 -13.72 4.51 2.88
C MET A 237 -14.26 3.19 2.34
N ASP A 238 -13.45 2.43 1.60
CA ASP A 238 -13.84 1.12 1.08
C ASP A 238 -13.83 0.04 2.17
N LEU A 239 -12.88 0.07 3.10
CA LEU A 239 -12.85 -0.84 4.26
C LEU A 239 -14.04 -0.62 5.22
N ILE A 240 -14.52 0.62 5.35
CA ILE A 240 -15.68 0.96 6.19
C ILE A 240 -16.99 0.56 5.52
N LYS A 241 -17.09 0.66 4.20
CA LYS A 241 -18.32 0.29 3.46
C LYS A 241 -18.55 -1.21 3.41
N SER A 242 -17.50 -2.04 3.44
CA SER A 242 -17.62 -3.49 3.47
C SER A 242 -18.22 -4.04 4.78
N ASP A 243 -18.22 -3.25 5.86
CA ASP A 243 -18.83 -3.59 7.16
C ASP A 243 -20.32 -3.19 7.27
N GLN A 244 -20.96 -2.75 6.18
CA GLN A 244 -22.38 -2.39 6.17
C GLN A 244 -23.24 -3.57 5.66
N PRO A 245 -24.01 -4.27 6.52
CA PRO A 245 -25.20 -4.96 6.04
C PRO A 245 -26.23 -3.90 5.59
N ALA A 246 -26.88 -4.14 4.45
CA ALA A 246 -28.02 -3.35 4.02
C ALA A 246 -29.12 -3.45 5.09
N ASN A 247 -29.44 -2.34 5.76
CA ASN A 247 -30.30 -2.20 6.95
C ASN A 247 -29.64 -2.53 8.31
N ASP A 248 -28.84 -1.63 8.86
CA ASP A 248 -29.01 -1.27 10.27
C ASP A 248 -28.50 0.16 10.57
N SER A 249 -29.32 0.94 11.25
CA SER A 249 -29.12 2.37 11.55
C SER A 249 -28.28 2.62 12.81
N SER A 250 -27.40 1.71 13.19
CA SER A 250 -26.60 1.83 14.41
C SER A 250 -25.17 1.33 14.29
N HIS A 251 -24.28 2.03 13.58
CA HIS A 251 -22.83 1.78 13.71
C HIS A 251 -21.96 3.05 13.74
N ARG A 252 -21.39 3.30 14.92
CA ARG A 252 -20.43 4.36 15.30
C ARG A 252 -19.00 3.83 15.53
N ALA A 253 -18.67 2.63 15.06
CA ALA A 253 -17.43 1.95 15.50
C ALA A 253 -16.14 2.40 14.80
N ILE A 254 -16.20 3.00 13.61
CA ILE A 254 -14.99 3.38 12.86
C ILE A 254 -14.76 4.90 12.79
N ILE A 255 -15.81 5.72 12.94
CA ILE A 255 -15.72 7.18 12.91
C ILE A 255 -15.73 7.69 14.35
N LYS A 256 -14.70 8.44 14.77
CA LYS A 256 -14.79 9.19 16.03
C LYS A 256 -15.91 10.24 15.92
N GLN A 257 -16.79 10.27 16.92
CA GLN A 257 -17.71 11.41 17.12
C GLN A 257 -16.93 12.71 17.24
#